data_AF-A0A357WYL7-F1
#
_entry.id   AF-A0A357WYL7-F1
#
_cell.length_a   1.000
_cell.length_b   1.000
_cell.length_c   1.000
_cell.angle_alpha   90.00
_cell.angle_beta   90.00
_cell.angle_gamma   90.00
#
_symmetry.space_group_name_H-M   'P 1'
#
loop_
_entity.id
_entity.type
_entity.pdbx_description
1 polymer ?
#
loop_
_entity_poly.entity_id
_entity_poly.type
_entity_poly.pdbx_seq_one_letter_code
_entity_poly.pdbx_strand_id
1 'polypeptide(L)' 'WIDFNAGILLDKETKSMDGVADQLFDYVLAVASGEQTKNEKNGYKEISIFKDGITL' A
#
# COMPACT_ATOMS: atom_id res chain seq x y z
N TRP A 1 1.60 8.27 -4.78
CA TRP A 1 1.72 8.46 -3.33
C TRP A 1 0.65 7.68 -2.57
N ILE A 2 -0.64 8.07 -2.57
CA ILE A 2 -1.66 7.28 -1.85
C ILE A 2 -2.42 6.38 -2.83
N ASP A 3 -2.18 5.09 -2.76
CA ASP A 3 -2.78 4.05 -3.61
C ASP A 3 -4.12 3.55 -3.07
N PHE A 4 -4.28 3.48 -1.76
CA PHE A 4 -5.51 3.02 -1.09
C PHE A 4 -5.93 4.00 0.02
N ASN A 5 -7.22 4.31 0.14
CA ASN A 5 -7.76 5.19 1.18
C ASN A 5 -8.43 4.38 2.30
N ALA A 6 -7.69 4.14 3.39
CA ALA A 6 -8.23 3.50 4.60
C ALA A 6 -9.03 4.47 5.50
N GLY A 7 -9.07 5.77 5.19
CA GLY A 7 -9.80 6.79 5.96
C GLY A 7 -11.31 6.57 5.97
N ILE A 8 -11.83 5.78 5.03
CA ILE A 8 -13.23 5.35 4.96
C ILE A 8 -13.70 4.60 6.21
N LEU A 9 -12.77 4.09 7.04
CA LEU A 9 -13.07 3.47 8.33
C LEU A 9 -13.56 4.48 9.38
N LEU A 10 -13.13 5.75 9.28
CA LEU A 10 -13.51 6.81 10.20
C LEU A 10 -14.91 7.35 9.91
N ASP A 11 -15.35 7.24 8.66
CA ASP A 11 -16.72 7.52 8.23
C ASP A 11 -17.62 6.33 8.65
N LYS A 12 -17.97 6.31 9.94
CA LYS A 12 -18.71 5.26 10.66
C LYS A 12 -20.00 4.73 9.99
N GLU A 13 -20.46 5.35 8.91
CA GLU A 13 -21.66 4.96 8.16
C GLU A 13 -21.39 3.93 7.05
N THR A 14 -20.16 3.78 6.56
CA THR A 14 -19.99 3.11 5.24
C THR A 14 -19.50 1.68 5.32
N LYS A 15 -18.53 1.30 6.18
CA LYS A 15 -17.94 -0.05 6.17
C LYS A 15 -17.37 -0.51 7.52
N SER A 16 -17.58 -1.79 7.84
CA SER A 16 -16.89 -2.49 8.95
C SER A 16 -15.40 -2.61 8.67
N MET A 17 -14.58 -2.74 9.73
CA MET A 17 -13.13 -2.90 9.63
C MET A 17 -12.73 -4.06 8.73
N ASP A 18 -13.43 -5.19 8.84
CA ASP A 18 -13.19 -6.38 8.02
C ASP A 18 -13.45 -6.10 6.54
N GLY A 19 -14.52 -5.37 6.20
CA GLY A 19 -14.83 -5.04 4.81
C GLY A 19 -13.82 -4.07 4.17
N VAL A 20 -13.17 -3.22 4.97
CA VAL A 20 -12.05 -2.38 4.49
C VAL A 20 -10.79 -3.22 4.31
N ALA A 21 -10.55 -4.19 5.19
CA ALA A 21 -9.43 -5.13 5.07
C ALA A 21 -9.56 -6.01 3.81
N ASP A 22 -10.75 -6.52 3.51
CA ASP A 22 -11.01 -7.29 2.29
C ASP A 22 -10.72 -6.46 1.02
N GLN A 23 -11.15 -5.20 0.99
CA GLN A 23 -10.84 -4.30 -0.13
C GLN A 23 -9.35 -4.00 -0.28
N LEU A 24 -8.63 -3.88 0.84
CA LEU A 24 -7.18 -3.73 0.79
C LEU A 24 -6.53 -5.00 0.24
N PHE A 25 -7.02 -6.17 0.65
CA PHE A 25 -6.52 -7.46 0.17
C PHE A 25 -6.76 -7.64 -1.33
N ASP A 26 -7.96 -7.32 -1.82
CA ASP A 26 -8.28 -7.31 -3.25
C ASP A 26 -7.38 -6.34 -4.03
N TYR A 27 -7.10 -5.17 -3.46
CA TYR A 27 -6.18 -4.22 -4.07
C TYR A 27 -4.75 -4.77 -4.15
N VAL A 28 -4.26 -5.43 -3.11
CA VAL A 28 -2.94 -6.09 -3.12
C VAL A 28 -2.90 -7.19 -4.19
N LEU A 29 -3.96 -7.97 -4.35
CA LEU A 29 -4.05 -8.98 -5.42
C LEU A 29 -4.03 -8.36 -6.82
N ALA A 30 -4.73 -7.25 -7.03
CA ALA A 30 -4.71 -6.52 -8.29
C ALA A 30 -3.31 -6.01 -8.64
N VAL A 31 -2.60 -5.43 -7.65
CA VAL A 31 -1.21 -4.98 -7.81
C VAL A 31 -0.28 -6.16 -8.11
N ALA A 32 -0.42 -7.27 -7.39
CA ALA A 32 0.36 -8.48 -7.65
C ALA A 32 0.07 -9.08 -9.05
N SER A 33 -1.14 -8.87 -9.57
CA SER A 33 -1.56 -9.30 -10.92
C SER A 33 -1.06 -8.37 -12.03
N GLY A 34 -0.40 -7.26 -11.70
CA GLY A 34 0.20 -6.34 -12.68
C GLY A 34 -0.43 -4.96 -12.72
N GLU A 35 -1.34 -4.61 -11.81
CA GLU A 35 -1.78 -3.23 -11.67
C GLU A 35 -0.64 -2.36 -11.12
N GLN A 36 -0.27 -1.32 -11.86
CA GLN A 36 0.80 -0.42 -11.47
C GLN A 36 0.37 0.55 -10.36
N THR A 37 1.14 0.58 -9.28
CA THR A 37 0.99 1.57 -8.20
C THR A 37 1.32 2.97 -8.66
N LYS A 38 0.80 3.99 -7.97
CA LYS A 38 1.12 5.40 -8.24
C LYS A 38 2.61 5.69 -8.09
N ASN A 39 3.33 4.95 -7.25
CA ASN A 39 4.79 5.09 -7.13
C ASN A 39 5.51 4.63 -8.40
N GLU A 40 5.08 3.50 -8.98
CA GLU A 40 5.63 3.00 -10.24
C GLU A 40 5.29 3.90 -11.43
N LYS A 41 4.04 4.38 -11.50
CA LYS A 41 3.60 5.35 -12.54
C LYS A 41 4.41 6.64 -12.49
N ASN A 42 4.78 7.10 -11.30
CA ASN A 42 5.57 8.31 -11.11
C ASN A 42 7.09 8.05 -11.22
N GLY A 43 7.52 6.81 -11.48
CA GLY A 43 8.93 6.46 -11.68
C GLY A 43 9.78 6.47 -10.40
N TYR A 44 9.18 6.51 -9.22
CA TYR A 44 9.92 6.48 -7.95
C TYR A 44 10.41 5.06 -7.66
N LYS A 45 11.74 4.88 -7.62
CA LYS A 45 12.41 3.62 -7.30
C LYS A 45 13.62 3.92 -6.43
N GLU A 46 13.49 3.68 -5.12
CA GLU A 46 14.60 3.79 -4.17
C GLU A 46 14.81 2.44 -3.49
N ILE A 47 16.07 2.07 -3.29
CA ILE A 47 16.46 0.84 -2.58
C ILE A 47 17.37 1.27 -1.44
N SER A 48 16.92 1.03 -0.22
CA SER A 48 17.73 1.22 0.98
C SER A 48 18.27 -0.14 1.41
N ILE A 49 19.60 -0.27 1.44
CA ILE A 49 20.27 -1.48 1.93
C ILE A 49 20.62 -1.23 3.39
N PHE A 50 19.89 -1.91 4.28
CA PHE A 50 20.24 -1.96 5.70
C PHE A 50 21.23 -3.10 5.92
N LYS A 51 22.45 -2.77 6.35
CA LYS A 51 23.47 -3.74 6.70
C LYS A 51 23.81 -3.61 8.18
N ASP A 52 23.63 -4.68 8.92
CA ASP A 52 24.18 -4.78 10.28
C ASP A 52 25.71 -4.97 10.18
N GLY A 53 26.44 -3.96 10.66
CA GLY A 53 27.90 -3.92 10.70
C GLY A 53 28.40 -2.61 11.30
N ILE A 54 29.64 -2.61 11.77
CA ILE A 54 30.30 -1.39 12.25
C ILE A 54 30.71 -0.56 11.03
N THR A 55 30.17 0.65 10.92
CA THR A 55 30.75 1.74 10.12
C THR A 55 31.94 2.29 10.91
N LEU A 56 33.16 2.03 10.43
CA LEU A 56 34.40 2.67 10.89
C LEU A 56 34.65 3.95 10.10
#